data_AF-U5SFI0-F1
#
_entry.id   AF-U5SFI0-F1
#
_cell.length_a   1.000
_cell.length_b   1.000
_cell.length_c   1.000
_cell.angle_alpha   90.00
_cell.angle_beta   90.00
_cell.angle_gamma   90.00
#
_symmetry.space_group_name_H-M   'P 1'
#
loop_
_entity.id
_entity.type
_entity.pdbx_description
1 polymer ?
#
loop_
_entity_poly.entity_id
_entity_poly.type
_entity_poly.pdbx_seq_one_letter_code
_entity_poly.pdbx_strand_id
1 'polypeptide(L)'
;MKVLKEGMWKRPLEAADLLERKGCDNFTLLEDNIKTGGRLYEIWWYSYQDKNHILAKGKLFPYPLHFFLLEKGDTFEVTHFKQYIETGKIKEQDSVLFQQTGF
;
A
#
# COMPACT_ATOMS: atom_id res chain seq x y z
N MET A 1 -25.70 19.37 1.43
CA MET A 1 -25.34 17.93 1.51
C MET A 1 -25.16 17.39 0.11
N LYS A 2 -23.96 16.90 -0.27
CA LYS A 2 -23.77 16.16 -1.52
C LYS A 2 -24.06 14.69 -1.25
N VAL A 3 -25.21 14.21 -1.69
CA VAL A 3 -25.57 12.79 -1.69
C VAL A 3 -24.68 12.09 -2.73
N LEU A 4 -23.82 11.19 -2.28
CA LEU A 4 -23.05 10.30 -3.16
C LEU A 4 -24.03 9.45 -3.96
N LYS A 5 -24.12 9.70 -5.27
CA LYS A 5 -25.04 9.00 -6.17
C LYS A 5 -24.79 7.49 -6.14
N GLU A 6 -25.86 6.72 -5.95
CA GLU A 6 -25.95 5.25 -5.96
C GLU A 6 -25.49 4.55 -7.26
N GLY A 7 -24.88 5.26 -8.21
CA GLY A 7 -24.48 4.74 -9.53
C GLY A 7 -23.02 4.31 -9.68
N MET A 8 -22.17 4.47 -8.65
CA MET A 8 -20.71 4.23 -8.78
C MET A 8 -20.26 2.79 -8.49
N TRP A 9 -21.18 1.88 -8.14
CA TRP A 9 -20.87 0.56 -7.60
C TRP A 9 -20.32 -0.47 -8.61
N LYS A 10 -20.16 -0.10 -9.90
CA LYS A 10 -19.77 -1.03 -10.98
C LYS A 10 -18.58 -0.59 -11.83
N ARG A 11 -17.86 0.48 -11.46
CA ARG A 11 -16.61 0.81 -12.16
C ARG A 11 -15.44 0.10 -11.48
N PRO A 12 -14.52 -0.49 -12.26
CA PRO A 12 -13.23 -0.89 -11.73
C PRO A 12 -12.67 0.27 -10.92
N LEU A 13 -12.36 0.01 -9.66
CA LEU A 13 -11.68 1.00 -8.85
C LEU A 13 -10.27 1.10 -9.42
N GLU A 14 -9.86 2.25 -9.92
CA GLU A 14 -8.47 2.47 -10.34
C GLU A 14 -7.71 3.07 -9.15
N ALA A 15 -6.51 2.56 -8.85
CA ALA A 15 -5.72 3.06 -7.72
C ALA A 15 -5.33 4.53 -7.92
N ALA A 16 -4.95 4.91 -9.14
CA ALA A 16 -4.63 6.29 -9.49
C ALA A 16 -5.82 7.22 -9.20
N ASP A 17 -7.02 6.90 -9.70
CA ASP A 17 -8.26 7.63 -9.41
C ASP A 17 -8.51 7.83 -7.90
N LEU A 18 -8.25 6.81 -7.08
CA LEU A 18 -8.40 6.89 -5.63
C LEU A 18 -7.41 7.89 -5.02
N LEU A 19 -6.15 7.82 -5.45
CA LEU A 19 -5.06 8.65 -4.93
C LEU A 19 -5.26 10.11 -5.33
N GLU A 20 -5.63 10.39 -6.59
CA GLU A 20 -5.96 11.73 -7.07
C GLU A 20 -7.14 12.33 -6.31
N ARG A 21 -8.23 11.57 -6.11
CA ARG A 21 -9.39 12.05 -5.33
C ARG A 21 -9.07 12.29 -3.85
N LYS A 22 -8.02 11.65 -3.34
CA LYS A 22 -7.50 11.91 -2.00
C LYS A 22 -6.59 13.14 -1.93
N GLY A 23 -6.25 13.76 -3.07
CA GLY A 23 -5.32 14.87 -3.14
C GLY A 23 -3.86 14.41 -3.00
N CYS A 24 -3.54 13.21 -3.46
CA CYS A 24 -2.16 12.74 -3.55
C CYS A 24 -1.59 13.16 -4.90
N ASP A 25 -0.65 14.11 -4.89
CA ASP A 25 -0.06 14.66 -6.11
C ASP A 25 1.15 13.87 -6.60
N ASN A 26 1.71 12.99 -5.75
CA ASN A 26 2.86 12.15 -6.06
C ASN A 26 2.55 10.69 -5.75
N PHE A 27 2.49 9.85 -6.78
CA PHE A 27 2.32 8.42 -6.64
C PHE A 27 2.94 7.66 -7.81
N THR A 28 3.34 6.42 -7.55
CA THR A 28 4.02 5.55 -8.51
C THR A 28 3.57 4.11 -8.32
N LEU A 29 3.19 3.45 -9.42
CA LEU A 29 2.99 2.00 -9.43
C LEU A 29 4.35 1.31 -9.30
N LEU A 30 4.54 0.53 -8.23
CA LEU A 30 5.76 -0.21 -7.97
C LEU A 30 5.74 -1.61 -8.57
N GLU A 31 4.59 -2.27 -8.48
CA GLU A 31 4.38 -3.63 -8.97
C GLU A 31 2.91 -3.84 -9.32
N ASP A 32 2.62 -4.49 -10.44
CA ASP A 32 1.25 -4.59 -10.97
C ASP A 32 0.65 -6.00 -10.78
N ASN A 33 1.46 -7.06 -10.66
CA ASN A 33 0.96 -8.44 -10.66
C ASN A 33 1.49 -9.30 -9.51
N ILE A 34 1.25 -8.88 -8.27
CA ILE A 34 1.56 -9.71 -7.11
C ILE A 34 0.46 -10.73 -6.87
N LYS A 35 0.82 -12.02 -6.92
CA LYS A 35 -0.04 -13.10 -6.44
C LYS A 35 0.32 -13.49 -5.00
N THR A 36 -0.61 -13.32 -4.07
CA THR A 36 -0.46 -13.76 -2.67
C THR A 36 -1.84 -13.99 -2.02
N GLY A 37 -1.93 -14.89 -1.04
CA GLY A 37 -3.19 -15.22 -0.35
C GLY A 37 -4.34 -15.62 -1.30
N GLY A 38 -4.01 -16.24 -2.44
CA GLY A 38 -4.98 -16.62 -3.47
C GLY A 38 -5.55 -15.45 -4.30
N ARG A 39 -5.00 -14.24 -4.18
CA ARG A 39 -5.49 -13.02 -4.85
C ARG A 39 -4.38 -12.33 -5.65
N LEU A 40 -4.79 -11.46 -6.57
CA LEU A 40 -3.90 -10.60 -7.36
C LEU A 40 -3.97 -9.16 -6.86
N TYR A 41 -2.81 -8.54 -6.69
CA TYR A 41 -2.65 -7.18 -6.19
C TYR A 41 -1.73 -6.36 -7.09
N GLU A 42 -2.01 -5.06 -7.11
CA GLU A 42 -1.09 -3.99 -7.52
C GLU A 42 -0.61 -3.24 -6.27
N ILE A 43 0.64 -2.78 -6.29
CA ILE A 43 1.30 -2.04 -5.21
C ILE A 43 1.69 -0.67 -5.71
N TRP A 44 1.29 0.34 -4.96
CA TRP A 44 1.52 1.74 -5.26
C TRP A 44 2.25 2.39 -4.11
N TRP A 45 3.31 3.12 -4.41
CA TRP A 45 3.82 4.13 -3.51
C TRP A 45 3.07 5.44 -3.73
N TYR A 46 2.81 6.18 -2.65
CA TYR A 46 2.29 7.54 -2.74
C TYR A 46 2.78 8.40 -1.58
N SER A 47 2.90 9.69 -1.85
CA SER A 47 3.15 10.71 -0.83
C SER A 47 1.86 11.43 -0.47
N TYR A 48 1.61 11.56 0.83
CA TYR A 48 0.47 12.31 1.35
C TYR A 48 0.88 12.98 2.66
N GLN A 49 0.70 14.31 2.75
CA GLN A 49 1.10 15.11 3.93
C GLN A 49 2.56 14.88 4.35
N ASP A 50 3.48 14.95 3.38
CA ASP A 50 4.93 14.76 3.56
C ASP A 50 5.34 13.38 4.10
N LYS A 51 4.43 12.41 4.09
CA LYS A 51 4.68 11.03 4.51
C LYS A 51 4.57 10.08 3.33
N ASN A 52 5.44 9.07 3.34
CA ASN A 52 5.46 8.01 2.35
C ASN A 52 4.52 6.89 2.76
N HIS A 53 3.80 6.35 1.80
CA HIS A 53 2.83 5.30 2.05
C HIS A 53 2.87 4.26 0.94
N ILE A 54 2.37 3.08 1.27
CA ILE A 54 2.10 2.02 0.31
C ILE A 54 0.62 1.70 0.30
N LEU A 55 0.04 1.63 -0.89
CA LEU A 55 -1.29 1.09 -1.15
C LEU A 55 -1.13 -0.24 -1.88
N ALA A 56 -1.57 -1.33 -1.26
CA ALA A 56 -1.78 -2.60 -1.95
C ALA A 56 -3.26 -2.76 -2.27
N LYS A 57 -3.60 -2.81 -3.54
CA LYS A 57 -4.97 -2.92 -4.02
C LYS A 57 -5.17 -4.23 -4.76
N GLY A 58 -6.22 -4.97 -4.38
CA GLY A 58 -6.65 -6.14 -5.13
C GLY A 58 -7.21 -5.75 -6.50
N LYS A 59 -6.94 -6.60 -7.49
CA LYS A 59 -7.43 -6.41 -8.87
C LYS A 59 -8.83 -6.96 -9.14
N LEU A 60 -9.30 -7.87 -8.30
CA LEU A 60 -10.59 -8.55 -8.47
C LEU A 60 -11.55 -8.13 -7.37
N PHE A 61 -12.83 -7.99 -7.73
CA PHE A 61 -13.89 -7.64 -6.79
C PHE A 61 -14.21 -8.82 -5.84
N PRO A 62 -14.50 -8.56 -4.54
CA PRO A 62 -14.39 -7.26 -3.87
C PRO A 62 -12.92 -6.84 -3.76
N TYR A 63 -12.60 -5.56 -4.02
CA TYR A 63 -11.22 -5.06 -4.06
C TYR A 63 -10.66 -4.90 -2.64
N PRO A 64 -9.84 -5.83 -2.10
CA PRO A 64 -9.14 -5.57 -0.84
C PRO A 64 -8.20 -4.38 -0.99
N LEU A 65 -8.16 -3.50 0.00
CA LEU A 65 -7.24 -2.38 0.07
C LEU A 65 -6.44 -2.49 1.37
N HIS A 66 -5.12 -2.45 1.26
CA HIS A 66 -4.22 -2.40 2.39
C HIS A 66 -3.37 -1.13 2.30
N PHE A 67 -3.27 -0.42 3.43
CA PHE A 67 -2.56 0.83 3.53
C PHE A 67 -1.44 0.67 4.55
N PHE A 68 -0.23 1.06 4.16
CA PHE A 68 0.93 1.04 5.03
C PHE A 68 1.51 2.45 5.08
N LEU A 69 1.73 2.98 6.28
CA LEU A 69 2.52 4.18 6.49
C LEU A 69 3.99 3.75 6.57
N LEU A 70 4.87 4.48 5.86
CA LEU A 70 6.31 4.33 5.97
C LEU A 70 6.86 5.48 6.80
N GLU A 71 7.41 5.16 7.96
CA GLU A 71 8.13 6.10 8.79
C GLU A 71 9.53 6.37 8.22
N LYS A 72 10.21 7.37 8.79
CA LYS A 72 11.55 7.74 8.33
C LYS A 72 12.53 6.60 8.63
N GLY A 73 13.14 6.05 7.59
CA GLY A 73 14.07 4.91 7.69
C GLY A 73 13.44 3.59 7.29
N ASP A 74 12.11 3.52 7.19
CA ASP A 74 11.42 2.33 6.72
C ASP A 74 11.74 2.07 5.24
N THR A 75 11.86 0.80 4.92
CA THR A 75 11.95 0.28 3.56
C THR A 75 10.81 -0.70 3.34
N PHE A 76 10.21 -0.61 2.17
CA PHE A 76 9.13 -1.50 1.79
C PHE A 76 9.53 -2.31 0.57
N GLU A 77 9.43 -3.62 0.70
CA GLU A 77 9.60 -4.56 -0.40
C GLU A 77 8.31 -5.34 -0.64
N VAL A 78 8.12 -5.78 -1.88
CA VAL A 78 7.01 -6.65 -2.27
C VAL A 78 6.93 -7.92 -1.40
N THR A 79 8.07 -8.44 -0.97
CA THR A 79 8.19 -9.59 -0.06
C THR A 79 7.55 -9.32 1.31
N HIS A 80 7.69 -8.10 1.85
CA HIS A 80 7.04 -7.68 3.10
C HIS A 80 5.51 -7.76 2.99
N PHE A 81 4.95 -7.35 1.85
CA PHE A 81 3.52 -7.47 1.61
C PHE A 81 3.05 -8.93 1.56
N LYS A 82 3.80 -9.81 0.88
CA LYS A 82 3.47 -11.24 0.83
C LYS A 82 3.43 -11.85 2.23
N GLN A 83 4.46 -11.58 3.03
CA GLN A 83 4.54 -12.03 4.42
C GLN A 83 3.38 -11.50 5.26
N TYR A 84 3.01 -10.22 5.09
CA TYR A 84 1.87 -9.64 5.79
C TYR A 84 0.55 -10.34 5.45
N ILE A 85 0.30 -10.67 4.18
CA ILE A 85 -0.91 -11.40 3.79
C ILE A 85 -0.93 -12.81 4.38
N GLU A 86 0.22 -13.48 4.46
CA GLU A 86 0.33 -14.85 4.96
C GLU A 86 0.26 -14.94 6.49
N THR A 87 0.86 -13.98 7.20
CA THR A 87 1.09 -14.06 8.64
C THR A 87 0.32 -13.02 9.46
N GLY A 88 -0.26 -12.01 8.79
CA GLY A 88 -0.82 -10.82 9.43
C GLY A 88 0.23 -9.85 9.98
N LYS A 89 1.52 -10.15 9.81
CA LYS A 89 2.64 -9.34 10.31
C LYS A 89 3.53 -8.91 9.15
N ILE A 90 3.83 -7.62 9.07
CA ILE A 90 5.01 -7.17 8.35
C ILE A 90 6.18 -7.53 9.27
N LYS A 91 7.16 -8.27 8.76
CA LYS A 91 8.36 -8.58 9.54
C LYS A 91 8.87 -7.24 10.07
N GLU A 92 9.02 -7.09 11.39
CA GLU A 92 9.83 -6.01 11.93
C GLU A 92 11.13 -6.08 11.13
N GLN A 93 11.49 -4.99 10.46
CA GLN A 93 12.86 -4.87 10.02
C GLN A 93 13.67 -5.22 11.24
N ASP A 94 14.44 -6.31 11.16
CA ASP A 94 15.31 -6.73 12.24
C ASP A 94 15.95 -5.44 12.72
N SER A 95 15.65 -5.04 13.96
CA SER A 95 16.25 -3.90 14.62
C SER A 95 17.72 -4.23 14.63
N VAL A 96 18.41 -3.90 13.53
CA VAL A 96 19.80 -4.23 13.30
C VAL A 96 20.50 -3.38 14.34
N LEU A 97 20.78 -4.01 15.47
CA LEU A 97 21.98 -3.87 16.26
C LEU A 97 22.75 -2.59 15.96
N PHE A 98 22.16 -1.43 16.27
CA PHE A 98 22.91 -0.30 16.77
C PHE A 98 23.05 -0.52 18.28
N GLN A 99 23.60 -1.68 18.65
CA GLN A 99 24.50 -1.68 19.79
C GLN A 99 25.64 -0.75 19.38
N GLN A 100 25.72 0.36 20.11
CA GLN A 100 26.88 1.23 20.20
C GLN A 100 28.17 0.45 19.96
N THR A 101 28.77 0.61 18.78
CA THR A 101 30.23 0.58 18.70
C THR A 101 30.66 2.03 18.70
N GLY A 102 30.87 2.54 19.91
CA GLY A 102 31.73 3.69 20.11
C GLY A 102 33.15 3.29 19.73
N PHE A 103 33.74 4.08 18.85
CA PHE A 103 35.18 4.29 18.79
C PHE A 103 35.41 5.80 18.90
#